data_AF-A0A4Q4UKT4-F1
#
_entry.id   AF-A0A4Q4UKT4-F1
#
_cell.length_a   1.000
_cell.length_b   1.000
_cell.length_c   1.000
_cell.angle_alpha   90.00
_cell.angle_beta   90.00
_cell.angle_gamma   90.00
#
_symmetry.space_group_name_H-M   'P 1'
#
loop_
_entity.id
_entity.type
_entity.pdbx_description
1 polymer ?
#
loop_
_entity_poly.entity_id
_entity_poly.type
_entity_poly.pdbx_seq_one_letter_code
_entity_poly.pdbx_strand_id
1 'polypeptide(L)'
;MASFVDLSNYSLLSIPVAVVLGMLPEIYGKSFSAPKIYDNENPRNYRDNIKNAQNIDMKTKNRLLRCDAAAANAHETLPLFMGSVLAANAAGVPTPTVNCLAAAYLASRATYNVVYVFLQDNPRFALARSLVWVAGVGCWMTLFVKAGLRCLEASSASVP
;
A
#
# COMPACT_ATOMS: atom_id res chain seq x y z
N MET A 1 -7.76 26.35 -17.09
CA MET A 1 -8.47 25.44 -16.18
C MET A 1 -7.72 24.12 -16.16
N ALA A 2 -7.27 23.65 -15.00
CA ALA A 2 -6.71 22.30 -14.91
C ALA A 2 -7.82 21.32 -15.29
N SER A 3 -7.57 20.47 -16.28
CA SER A 3 -8.46 19.36 -16.63
C SER A 3 -8.61 18.47 -15.40
N PHE A 4 -9.82 17.95 -15.13
CA PHE A 4 -10.03 16.91 -14.10
C PHE A 4 -9.16 15.66 -14.33
N VAL A 5 -8.53 15.56 -15.50
CA VAL A 5 -7.65 14.47 -15.93
C VAL A 5 -6.37 15.04 -16.54
N ASP A 6 -5.74 16.05 -15.93
CA ASP A 6 -4.37 16.44 -16.31
C ASP A 6 -3.38 15.34 -15.88
N LEU A 7 -3.18 14.38 -16.79
CA LEU A 7 -2.30 13.22 -16.58
C LEU A 7 -0.81 13.58 -16.65
N SER A 8 -0.45 14.85 -16.86
CA SER A 8 0.97 15.26 -16.83
C SER A 8 1.60 15.03 -15.46
N ASN A 9 0.84 15.21 -14.37
CA ASN A 9 1.24 14.88 -12.99
C ASN A 9 0.16 14.07 -12.25
N TYR A 10 0.08 12.78 -12.57
CA TYR A 10 -0.87 11.87 -11.91
C TYR A 10 -0.39 11.38 -10.52
N SER A 11 0.78 11.82 -10.04
CA SER A 11 1.33 11.33 -8.77
C SER A 11 0.38 11.56 -7.59
N LEU A 12 -0.38 12.65 -7.56
CA LEU A 12 -1.39 12.88 -6.52
C LEU A 12 -2.58 11.91 -6.62
N LEU A 13 -2.97 11.51 -7.83
CA LEU A 13 -4.01 10.50 -8.05
C LEU A 13 -3.56 9.09 -7.61
N SER A 14 -2.25 8.86 -7.46
CA SER A 14 -1.76 7.60 -6.92
C SER A 14 -2.15 7.38 -5.46
N ILE A 15 -2.39 8.45 -4.69
CA ILE A 15 -2.77 8.37 -3.27
C ILE A 15 -4.13 7.66 -3.08
N PRO A 16 -5.25 8.11 -3.68
CA PRO A 16 -6.51 7.40 -3.54
C PRO A 16 -6.45 5.98 -4.12
N VAL A 17 -5.65 5.74 -5.17
CA VAL A 17 -5.42 4.37 -5.67
C VAL A 17 -4.71 3.50 -4.64
N ALA A 18 -3.70 4.04 -3.93
CA ALA A 18 -3.02 3.33 -2.85
C ALA A 18 -3.96 3.01 -1.68
N VAL A 19 -4.86 3.93 -1.32
CA VAL A 19 -5.91 3.70 -0.32
C VAL A 19 -6.78 2.51 -0.74
N VAL A 20 -7.33 2.55 -1.97
CA VAL A 20 -8.18 1.47 -2.48
C VAL A 20 -7.42 0.14 -2.48
N LEU A 21 -6.20 0.10 -3.01
CA LEU A 21 -5.36 -1.10 -3.00
C LEU A 21 -5.09 -1.64 -1.60
N GLY A 22 -4.97 -0.76 -0.58
CA GLY A 22 -4.83 -1.16 0.82
C GLY A 22 -6.08 -1.79 1.41
N MET A 23 -7.27 -1.35 0.98
CA MET A 23 -8.55 -1.86 1.45
C MET A 23 -8.95 -3.18 0.76
N LEU A 24 -8.49 -3.44 -0.46
CA LEU A 24 -8.90 -4.61 -1.25
C LEU A 24 -8.78 -5.97 -0.52
N PRO A 25 -7.67 -6.29 0.18
CA PRO A 25 -7.56 -7.54 0.91
C PRO A 25 -8.64 -7.70 1.96
N GLU A 26 -8.92 -6.64 2.73
CA GLU A 26 -9.94 -6.65 3.78
C GLU A 26 -11.36 -6.78 3.21
N ILE A 27 -11.66 -6.05 2.12
CA ILE A 27 -12.95 -6.15 1.40
C ILE A 27 -13.15 -7.59 0.90
N TYR A 28 -12.13 -8.17 0.26
CA TYR A 28 -12.16 -9.56 -0.19
C TYR A 28 -12.37 -10.51 0.99
N GLY A 29 -11.56 -10.40 2.05
CA GLY A 29 -11.63 -11.28 3.21
C GLY A 29 -13.01 -11.25 3.89
N LYS A 30 -13.59 -10.07 4.10
CA LYS A 30 -14.91 -9.93 4.71
C LYS A 30 -16.02 -10.46 3.81
N SER A 31 -15.99 -10.13 2.51
CA SER A 31 -17.03 -10.53 1.54
C SER A 31 -17.10 -12.03 1.32
N PHE A 32 -15.97 -12.73 1.42
CA PHE A 32 -15.87 -14.18 1.22
C PHE A 32 -15.68 -14.96 2.54
N SER A 33 -15.89 -14.32 3.69
CA SER A 33 -15.90 -15.01 4.98
C SER A 33 -17.24 -15.72 5.23
N ALA A 34 -17.23 -16.82 5.99
CA ALA A 34 -18.45 -17.50 6.38
C ALA A 34 -19.35 -16.58 7.24
N PRO A 35 -20.68 -16.80 7.26
CA PRO A 35 -21.60 -15.99 8.06
C PRO A 35 -21.16 -15.91 9.52
N LYS A 36 -21.35 -14.73 10.14
CA LYS A 36 -20.98 -14.40 11.53
C LYS A 36 -19.47 -14.29 11.83
N ILE A 37 -18.58 -14.50 10.86
CA ILE A 37 -17.14 -14.20 11.06
C ILE A 37 -16.93 -12.67 11.08
N TYR A 38 -17.49 -11.98 10.09
CA TYR A 38 -17.58 -10.52 10.10
C TYR A 38 -18.83 -10.09 10.86
N ASP A 39 -18.63 -9.44 12.00
CA ASP A 39 -19.67 -8.79 12.79
C ASP A 39 -19.55 -7.28 12.62
N ASN A 40 -20.59 -6.66 12.08
CA ASN A 40 -20.61 -5.21 11.84
C ASN A 40 -20.86 -4.41 13.12
N GLU A 41 -21.42 -5.02 14.16
CA GLU A 41 -21.58 -4.38 15.48
C GLU A 41 -20.23 -4.30 16.19
N ASN A 42 -19.37 -5.32 16.02
CA ASN A 42 -18.04 -5.39 16.62
C ASN A 42 -16.93 -5.67 15.58
N PRO A 43 -16.68 -4.77 14.62
CA PRO A 43 -15.81 -5.03 13.48
C PRO A 43 -14.34 -5.26 13.86
N ARG A 44 -13.91 -4.79 15.04
CA ARG A 44 -12.55 -4.97 15.57
C ARG A 44 -12.27 -6.40 16.02
N ASN A 45 -13.31 -7.20 16.30
CA ASN A 45 -13.17 -8.60 16.69
C ASN A 45 -12.95 -9.54 15.50
N TYR A 46 -12.96 -9.03 14.26
CA TYR A 46 -12.88 -9.83 13.04
C TYR A 46 -11.72 -10.84 13.05
N ARG A 47 -10.52 -10.40 13.45
CA ARG A 47 -9.33 -11.26 13.53
C ARG A 47 -9.49 -12.41 14.52
N ASP A 48 -10.10 -12.15 15.68
CA ASP A 48 -10.30 -13.17 16.72
C ASP A 48 -11.47 -14.10 16.37
N ASN A 49 -12.51 -13.57 15.73
CA ASN A 49 -13.59 -14.38 15.16
C ASN A 49 -13.04 -15.39 14.13
N ILE A 50 -12.12 -14.97 13.25
CA ILE A 50 -11.46 -15.88 12.30
C ILE A 50 -10.70 -17.00 13.06
N LYS A 51 -9.92 -16.66 14.09
CA LYS A 51 -9.14 -17.66 14.85
C LYS A 51 -10.04 -18.66 15.55
N ASN A 52 -11.15 -18.20 16.12
CA ASN A 52 -12.09 -19.02 16.89
C ASN A 52 -13.09 -19.78 16.02
N ALA A 53 -13.23 -19.43 14.74
CA ALA A 53 -14.13 -20.10 13.81
C ALA A 53 -13.82 -21.60 13.69
N GLN A 54 -14.83 -22.44 13.96
CA GLN A 54 -14.77 -23.90 13.80
C GLN A 54 -15.45 -24.38 12.51
N ASN A 55 -16.20 -23.49 11.85
CA ASN A 55 -17.01 -23.77 10.66
C ASN A 55 -16.27 -23.50 9.33
N ILE A 56 -14.95 -23.25 9.38
CA ILE A 56 -14.11 -23.03 8.19
C ILE A 56 -12.87 -23.91 8.23
N ASP A 57 -12.41 -24.34 7.07
CA ASP A 57 -11.17 -25.09 6.95
C ASP A 57 -9.94 -24.21 7.23
N MET A 58 -8.81 -24.87 7.52
CA MET A 58 -7.57 -24.20 7.90
C MET A 58 -7.00 -23.31 6.78
N LYS A 59 -7.17 -23.69 5.51
CA LYS A 59 -6.66 -22.91 4.37
C LYS A 59 -7.43 -21.61 4.23
N THR A 60 -8.76 -21.67 4.34
CA THR A 60 -9.62 -20.49 4.36
C THR A 60 -9.30 -19.60 5.56
N LYS A 61 -9.16 -20.16 6.76
CA LYS A 61 -8.75 -19.43 7.97
C LYS A 61 -7.43 -18.67 7.76
N ASN A 62 -6.41 -19.35 7.25
CA ASN A 62 -5.11 -18.74 6.97
C ASN A 62 -5.19 -17.67 5.88
N ARG A 63 -6.04 -17.82 4.87
CA ARG A 63 -6.24 -16.80 3.83
C ARG A 63 -6.91 -15.54 4.40
N LEU A 64 -7.94 -15.68 5.24
CA LEU A 64 -8.60 -14.54 5.89
C LEU A 64 -7.64 -13.79 6.83
N LEU A 65 -6.84 -14.51 7.62
CA LEU A 65 -5.80 -13.88 8.46
C LEU A 65 -4.74 -13.13 7.65
N ARG A 66 -4.39 -13.61 6.45
CA ARG A 66 -3.47 -12.93 5.53
C ARG A 66 -4.12 -11.70 4.89
N CYS A 67 -5.42 -11.73 4.61
CA CYS A 67 -6.16 -10.55 4.13
C CYS A 67 -6.11 -9.42 5.16
N ASP A 68 -6.44 -9.74 6.41
CA ASP A 68 -6.38 -8.81 7.54
C ASP A 68 -4.96 -8.25 7.75
N ALA A 69 -3.95 -9.13 7.73
CA ALA A 69 -2.55 -8.71 7.86
C ALA A 69 -2.05 -7.86 6.68
N ALA A 70 -2.49 -8.15 5.45
CA ALA A 70 -2.13 -7.36 4.27
C ALA A 70 -2.72 -5.95 4.32
N ALA A 71 -3.97 -5.82 4.76
CA ALA A 71 -4.62 -4.53 4.93
C ALA A 71 -3.96 -3.70 6.05
N ALA A 72 -3.68 -4.32 7.20
CA ALA A 72 -2.93 -3.67 8.28
C ALA A 72 -1.56 -3.14 7.80
N ASN A 73 -0.80 -3.95 7.06
CA ASN A 73 0.48 -3.52 6.49
C ASN A 73 0.35 -2.36 5.49
N ALA A 74 -0.72 -2.35 4.69
CA ALA A 74 -0.99 -1.23 3.80
C ALA A 74 -1.27 0.05 4.59
N HIS A 75 -2.09 -0.02 5.65
CA HIS A 75 -2.40 1.13 6.50
C HIS A 75 -1.17 1.67 7.26
N GLU A 76 -0.25 0.82 7.69
CA GLU A 76 1.01 1.23 8.34
C GLU A 76 1.92 2.05 7.41
N THR A 77 1.95 1.68 6.12
CA THR A 77 2.88 2.27 5.14
C THR A 77 2.25 3.34 4.25
N LEU A 78 0.92 3.44 4.23
CA LEU A 78 0.17 4.42 3.44
C LEU A 78 0.52 5.87 3.82
N PRO A 79 0.59 6.29 5.11
CA PRO A 79 0.99 7.65 5.46
C PRO A 79 2.39 8.02 4.98
N LEU A 80 3.33 7.06 5.01
CA LEU A 80 4.70 7.26 4.52
C LEU A 80 4.71 7.49 3.00
N PHE A 81 3.97 6.68 2.26
CA PHE A 81 3.82 6.86 0.81
C PHE A 81 3.18 8.21 0.48
N MET A 82 2.04 8.53 1.11
CA MET A 82 1.33 9.79 0.91
C MET A 82 2.23 11.00 1.20
N GLY A 83 2.89 10.99 2.36
CA GLY A 83 3.81 12.05 2.77
C GLY A 83 4.96 12.23 1.77
N SER A 84 5.50 11.13 1.25
CA SER A 84 6.62 11.17 0.29
C SER A 84 6.21 11.78 -1.06
N VAL A 85 5.03 11.46 -1.57
CA VAL A 85 4.50 12.01 -2.82
C VAL A 85 4.20 13.50 -2.65
N LEU A 86 3.55 13.88 -1.55
CA LEU A 86 3.26 15.29 -1.25
C LEU A 86 4.54 16.11 -1.09
N ALA A 87 5.51 15.60 -0.33
CA ALA A 87 6.80 16.26 -0.13
C ALA A 87 7.59 16.42 -1.44
N ALA A 88 7.66 15.38 -2.26
CA ALA A 88 8.37 15.43 -3.55
C ALA A 88 7.74 16.44 -4.52
N ASN A 89 6.40 16.49 -4.59
CA ASN A 89 5.70 17.51 -5.38
C ASN A 89 5.95 18.92 -4.84
N ALA A 90 5.82 19.12 -3.52
CA ALA A 90 6.03 20.42 -2.89
C ALA A 90 7.45 20.95 -3.04
N ALA A 91 8.45 20.06 -2.99
CA ALA A 91 9.86 20.41 -3.20
C ALA A 91 10.21 20.68 -4.68
N GLY A 92 9.33 20.36 -5.63
CA GLY A 92 9.61 20.53 -7.06
C GLY A 92 10.55 19.46 -7.63
N VAL A 93 10.45 18.22 -7.14
CA VAL A 93 11.11 17.06 -7.76
C VAL A 93 10.53 16.83 -9.16
N PRO A 94 11.33 16.48 -10.19
CA PRO A 94 10.82 16.30 -11.55
C PRO A 94 9.64 15.34 -11.63
N THR A 95 8.51 15.81 -12.18
CA THR A 95 7.25 15.07 -12.27
C THR A 95 7.38 13.65 -12.85
N PRO A 96 8.16 13.39 -13.93
CA PRO A 96 8.34 12.03 -14.43
C PRO A 96 8.93 11.07 -13.39
N THR A 97 9.82 11.57 -12.52
CA THR A 97 10.41 10.77 -11.45
C THR A 97 9.38 10.43 -10.39
N VAL A 98 8.58 11.42 -9.97
CA VAL A 98 7.54 11.21 -8.95
C VAL A 98 6.47 10.24 -9.47
N ASN A 99 6.01 10.43 -10.71
CA ASN A 99 5.05 9.57 -11.39
C ASN A 99 5.54 8.12 -11.51
N CYS A 100 6.81 7.93 -11.87
CA CYS A 100 7.42 6.60 -11.99
C CYS A 100 7.49 5.87 -10.64
N LEU A 101 8.01 6.54 -9.60
CA LEU A 101 8.11 5.95 -8.25
C LEU A 101 6.74 5.68 -7.63
N ALA A 102 5.76 6.57 -7.85
CA ALA A 102 4.39 6.36 -7.43
C ALA A 102 3.76 5.14 -8.11
N ALA A 103 3.90 5.01 -9.44
CA ALA A 103 3.41 3.85 -10.18
C ALA A 103 4.10 2.55 -9.72
N ALA A 104 5.42 2.57 -9.52
CA ALA A 104 6.18 1.44 -9.01
C ALA A 104 5.70 0.99 -7.62
N TYR A 105 5.41 1.93 -6.71
CA TYR A 105 4.81 1.61 -5.41
C TYR A 105 3.44 0.94 -5.55
N LEU A 106 2.56 1.46 -6.42
CA LEU A 106 1.23 0.87 -6.65
C LEU A 106 1.33 -0.55 -7.22
N ALA A 107 2.20 -0.76 -8.21
CA ALA A 107 2.46 -2.08 -8.78
C ALA A 107 3.01 -3.06 -7.73
N SER A 108 3.95 -2.58 -6.90
CA SER A 108 4.48 -3.32 -5.76
C SER A 108 3.37 -3.70 -4.77
N ARG A 109 2.45 -2.78 -4.45
CA ARG A 109 1.34 -3.05 -3.52
C ARG A 109 0.37 -4.08 -4.08
N ALA A 110 -0.03 -3.95 -5.34
CA ALA A 110 -0.90 -4.91 -6.00
C ALA A 110 -0.26 -6.31 -6.02
N THR A 111 1.03 -6.38 -6.37
CA THR A 111 1.79 -7.64 -6.40
C THR A 111 1.92 -8.25 -5.00
N TYR A 112 2.24 -7.44 -3.98
CA TYR A 112 2.32 -7.89 -2.60
C TYR A 112 0.99 -8.53 -2.13
N ASN A 113 -0.13 -7.86 -2.40
CA ASN A 113 -1.46 -8.37 -2.04
C ASN A 113 -1.73 -9.73 -2.70
N VAL A 114 -1.45 -9.86 -4.00
CA VAL A 114 -1.65 -11.12 -4.73
C VAL A 114 -0.78 -12.24 -4.16
N VAL A 115 0.52 -11.98 -4.00
CA VAL A 115 1.48 -12.96 -3.49
C VAL A 115 1.10 -13.39 -2.08
N TYR A 116 0.82 -12.44 -1.19
CA TYR A 116 0.57 -12.75 0.21
C TYR A 116 -0.75 -13.50 0.40
N VAL A 117 -1.85 -13.00 -0.19
CA VAL A 117 -3.19 -13.56 0.02
C VAL A 117 -3.39 -14.88 -0.72
N PHE A 118 -2.95 -14.99 -1.97
CA PHE A 118 -3.31 -16.12 -2.83
C PHE A 118 -2.19 -17.14 -3.04
N LEU A 119 -0.92 -16.70 -3.11
CA LEU A 119 0.19 -17.58 -3.49
C LEU A 119 0.95 -18.16 -2.29
N GLN A 120 0.86 -17.52 -1.12
CA GLN A 120 1.62 -17.92 0.07
C GLN A 120 1.14 -19.21 0.74
N ASP A 121 0.21 -19.94 0.13
CA ASP A 121 -0.01 -21.35 0.48
C ASP A 121 1.24 -22.20 0.16
N ASN A 122 2.07 -21.74 -0.79
CA ASN A 122 3.36 -22.33 -1.09
C ASN A 122 4.50 -21.49 -0.45
N PRO A 123 5.30 -22.07 0.47
CA PRO A 123 6.38 -21.36 1.17
C PRO A 123 7.42 -20.70 0.26
N ARG A 124 7.58 -21.18 -0.98
CA ARG A 124 8.53 -20.61 -1.96
C ARG A 124 8.24 -19.14 -2.28
N PHE A 125 6.99 -18.69 -2.16
CA PHE A 125 6.61 -17.30 -2.42
C PHE A 125 6.88 -16.36 -1.24
N ALA A 126 7.31 -16.87 -0.08
CA ALA A 126 7.61 -16.03 1.08
C ALA A 126 8.73 -15.02 0.80
N LEU A 127 9.76 -15.42 0.06
CA LEU A 127 10.85 -14.52 -0.36
C LEU A 127 10.36 -13.48 -1.36
N ALA A 128 9.54 -13.87 -2.34
CA ALA A 128 8.96 -12.96 -3.32
C ALA A 128 8.14 -11.86 -2.63
N ARG A 129 7.32 -12.21 -1.64
CA ARG A 129 6.57 -11.23 -0.84
C ARG A 129 7.48 -10.19 -0.19
N SER A 130 8.57 -10.63 0.45
CA SER A 130 9.51 -9.73 1.12
C SER A 130 10.24 -8.82 0.14
N LEU A 131 10.69 -9.35 -1.00
CA LEU A 131 11.37 -8.55 -2.03
C LEU A 131 10.46 -7.48 -2.62
N VAL A 132 9.22 -7.83 -2.96
CA VAL A 132 8.23 -6.88 -3.44
C VAL A 132 7.96 -5.81 -2.38
N TRP A 133 7.79 -6.21 -1.12
CA TRP A 133 7.60 -5.24 -0.03
C TRP A 133 8.77 -4.25 0.09
N VAL A 134 10.01 -4.74 0.06
CA VAL A 134 11.22 -3.89 0.11
C VAL A 134 11.31 -2.95 -1.09
N ALA A 135 10.91 -3.40 -2.30
CA ALA A 135 10.85 -2.53 -3.46
C ALA A 135 9.87 -1.37 -3.25
N GLY A 136 8.68 -1.65 -2.68
CA GLY A 136 7.72 -0.63 -2.28
C GLY A 136 8.28 0.36 -1.24
N VAL A 137 9.02 -0.14 -0.24
CA VAL A 137 9.75 0.69 0.74
C VAL A 137 10.74 1.63 0.05
N GLY A 138 11.53 1.09 -0.88
CA GLY A 138 12.49 1.87 -1.65
C GLY A 138 11.85 3.02 -2.43
N CYS A 139 10.62 2.84 -2.94
CA CYS A 139 9.92 3.87 -3.71
C CYS A 139 9.64 5.13 -2.87
N TRP A 140 8.96 5.00 -1.73
CA TRP A 140 8.63 6.18 -0.90
C TRP A 140 9.85 6.73 -0.15
N MET A 141 10.83 5.89 0.22
CA MET A 141 12.12 6.38 0.74
C MET A 141 12.85 7.25 -0.28
N THR A 142 12.90 6.81 -1.54
CA THR A 142 13.56 7.56 -2.62
C THR A 142 12.87 8.90 -2.86
N LEU A 143 11.53 8.94 -2.79
CA LEU A 143 10.76 10.18 -2.90
C LEU A 143 11.12 11.17 -1.79
N PHE A 144 11.19 10.73 -0.53
CA PHE A 144 11.62 11.59 0.58
C PHE A 144 13.04 12.11 0.41
N VAL A 145 13.98 11.23 0.03
CA VAL A 145 15.38 11.64 -0.20
C VAL A 145 15.46 12.69 -1.30
N LYS A 146 14.78 12.47 -2.43
CA LYS A 146 14.76 13.43 -3.55
C LYS A 146 14.13 14.76 -3.16
N ALA A 147 13.06 14.74 -2.36
CA ALA A 147 12.45 15.95 -1.83
C ALA A 147 13.43 16.72 -0.95
N GLY A 148 14.11 16.04 -0.02
CA GLY A 148 15.11 16.65 0.87
C GLY A 148 16.29 17.26 0.12
N LEU A 149 16.86 16.55 -0.86
CA LEU A 149 17.96 17.07 -1.69
C LEU A 149 17.53 18.34 -2.45
N ARG A 150 16.33 18.34 -3.01
CA ARG A 150 15.82 19.49 -3.76
C ARG A 150 15.61 20.73 -2.88
N CYS A 151 15.18 20.54 -1.63
CA CYS A 151 15.08 21.60 -0.64
C CYS A 151 16.47 22.16 -0.25
N LEU A 152 17.48 21.30 -0.11
CA LEU A 152 18.85 21.74 0.22
C LEU A 152 19.46 22.57 -0.91
N GLU A 153 19.30 22.15 -2.16
CA GLU A 153 19.75 22.89 -3.34
C GLU A 153 19.13 24.29 -3.41
N ALA A 154 17.82 24.40 -3.13
CA ALA A 154 17.10 25.66 -3.10
C ALA A 154 17.65 26.60 -2.01
N SER A 155 17.94 26.08 -0.81
CA SER A 155 18.54 26.85 0.27
C SER A 155 19.95 27.33 -0.08
N SER A 156 20.80 26.50 -0.70
CA SER A 156 22.15 26.91 -1.09
C SER A 156 22.17 27.99 -2.17
N ALA A 157 21.18 28.00 -3.08
CA ALA A 157 21.06 29.01 -4.13
C ALA A 157 20.59 30.38 -3.61
N SER A 158 20.08 30.44 -2.37
CA SER A 158 19.57 31.66 -1.74
C SER A 158 20.62 32.42 -0.91
N VAL A 159 21.83 31.87 -0.75
CA VAL A 159 22.94 32.54 -0.06
C VAL A 159 23.76 33.30 -1.11
N PRO A 160 23.84 34.65 -1.03
CA PRO A 160 24.56 35.48 -1.99
C PRO A 160 26.09 35.36 -1.91
#